data_AF-W4IEY7-F1
#
_entry.id   AF-W4IEY7-F1
#
_cell.length_a   1.000
_cell.length_b   1.000
_cell.length_c   1.000
_cell.angle_alpha   90.00
_cell.angle_beta   90.00
_cell.angle_gamma   90.00
#
_symmetry.space_group_name_H-M   'P 1'
#
loop_
_entity.id
_entity.type
_entity.pdbx_description
1 polymer ?
#
loop_
_entity_poly.entity_id
_entity_poly.type
_entity_poly.pdbx_seq_one_letter_code
_entity_poly.pdbx_strand_id
1 'polypeptide(L)'
;MNFSLIIKRYSKILNWKHDTYYASLMNKYTYFDEFMRFCNDNKEYFTKRDIVASLTYIHHMKKVDLLSPTFNNYNDFIYKNINMFRSNISTLVHRYAVLGHTKSLLFIYENILKNNILNYDNKSISLIAWSYAKNNFYLSDLFMEINKILKACIKTMTLHELSLISWAYSKINRLPPLEMICVKNRVYELLNTLDEELNHVIENSATKTHLDDIKMNINEKSTYFEIKNENEKEYLNKYTNTDFNDHTYLDETKELISSEKHNLGNIYEDNSENRIDNLGCKKNLSQDICMIMKSYSIMNKSDPFFFLFLFNFIIKNIQNNKMMITAQGITSIWVCLREYEIKNKKIIEYALELSRFLRLDHTVNSSMMHEIVVSIHKLKIKDRRILYHLFYHLKRKCINMHVQHLYDIITILQDMKIYDDDLWKQFGVAVQKKAIDLELIQIKKLHNIFSINGKGNDRILGVLDSFIQIKEDINVYGPI
;
A
#
# COMPACT_ATOMS: atom_id res chain seq x y z
N MET A 1 -2.17 22.00 -16.53
CA MET A 1 -2.19 20.58 -16.94
C MET A 1 -3.35 19.90 -16.21
N ASN A 2 -4.27 19.25 -16.93
CA ASN A 2 -5.43 18.58 -16.33
C ASN A 2 -5.14 17.08 -16.22
N PHE A 3 -4.96 16.58 -14.99
CA PHE A 3 -4.98 15.15 -14.72
C PHE A 3 -6.44 14.67 -14.71
N SER A 4 -6.75 13.61 -15.47
CA SER A 4 -8.12 13.08 -15.46
C SER A 4 -8.41 12.35 -14.14
N LEU A 5 -9.59 12.62 -13.58
CA LEU A 5 -10.04 12.13 -12.27
C LEU A 5 -10.74 10.78 -12.41
N ILE A 6 -9.99 9.68 -12.47
CA ILE A 6 -10.59 8.35 -12.33
C ILE A 6 -10.29 7.85 -10.92
N ILE A 7 -11.20 8.06 -9.96
CA ILE A 7 -11.00 7.63 -8.57
C ILE A 7 -11.41 6.17 -8.42
N LYS A 8 -10.45 5.24 -8.28
CA LYS A 8 -10.72 3.90 -7.74
C LYS A 8 -10.43 3.86 -6.24
N ARG A 9 -11.49 3.65 -5.46
CA ARG A 9 -11.43 3.50 -3.99
C ARG A 9 -10.82 2.13 -3.68
N TYR A 10 -9.59 2.09 -3.17
CA TYR A 10 -9.06 0.89 -2.55
C TYR A 10 -9.27 0.98 -1.03
N SER A 11 -10.27 0.27 -0.52
CA SER A 11 -10.46 0.10 0.91
C SER A 11 -9.35 -0.81 1.45
N LYS A 12 -8.65 -0.34 2.49
CA LYS A 12 -7.78 -1.16 3.34
C LYS A 12 -8.60 -2.31 3.93
N ILE A 13 -8.31 -3.55 3.54
CA ILE A 13 -8.62 -4.83 4.25
C ILE A 13 -10.11 -5.01 4.70
N LEU A 14 -11.05 -4.18 4.25
CA LEU A 14 -12.47 -4.28 4.61
C LEU A 14 -13.28 -5.23 3.72
N ASN A 15 -12.64 -5.83 2.71
CA ASN A 15 -13.27 -6.81 1.83
C ASN A 15 -12.75 -8.24 2.09
N TRP A 16 -12.32 -8.56 3.32
CA TRP A 16 -12.22 -9.96 3.69
C TRP A 16 -13.60 -10.47 4.07
N LYS A 17 -14.25 -11.18 3.14
CA LYS A 17 -15.46 -11.95 3.46
C LYS A 17 -15.01 -13.17 4.26
N HIS A 18 -15.61 -13.37 5.43
CA HIS A 18 -15.40 -14.57 6.24
C HIS A 18 -15.71 -15.79 5.37
N ASP A 19 -14.69 -16.62 5.13
CA ASP A 19 -14.78 -17.82 4.30
C ASP A 19 -14.93 -19.09 5.15
N THR A 20 -14.94 -18.96 6.49
CA THR A 20 -15.15 -20.05 7.44
C THR A 20 -16.21 -19.69 8.49
N TYR A 21 -16.82 -20.72 9.08
CA TYR A 21 -17.81 -20.58 10.14
C TYR A 21 -17.26 -19.79 11.33
N TYR A 22 -16.10 -20.17 11.87
CA TYR A 22 -15.52 -19.50 13.04
C TYR A 22 -15.06 -18.08 12.74
N ALA A 23 -14.53 -17.79 11.54
CA ALA A 23 -14.22 -16.43 11.12
C ALA A 23 -15.44 -15.51 11.15
N SER A 24 -16.62 -16.02 10.78
CA SER A 24 -17.86 -15.24 10.83
C SER A 24 -18.24 -14.87 12.28
N LEU A 25 -17.99 -15.78 13.23
CA LEU A 25 -18.26 -15.57 14.64
C LEU A 25 -17.27 -14.59 15.28
N MET A 26 -16.01 -14.60 14.86
CA MET A 26 -14.95 -13.70 15.34
C MET A 26 -15.32 -12.21 15.18
N ASN A 27 -16.05 -11.87 14.13
CA ASN A 27 -16.46 -10.48 13.84
C ASN A 27 -17.44 -9.89 14.88
N LYS A 28 -18.00 -10.71 15.78
CA LYS A 28 -18.93 -10.26 16.82
C LYS A 28 -18.22 -9.61 18.01
N TYR A 29 -16.92 -9.87 18.18
CA TYR A 29 -16.16 -9.39 19.33
C TYR A 29 -15.48 -8.05 19.03
N THR A 30 -15.41 -7.18 20.05
CA THR A 30 -14.78 -5.85 19.93
C THR A 30 -13.63 -5.64 20.92
N TYR A 31 -13.66 -6.31 22.07
CA TYR A 31 -12.64 -6.25 23.10
C TYR A 31 -11.72 -7.47 23.05
N PHE A 32 -10.43 -7.21 23.24
CA PHE A 32 -9.40 -8.23 23.11
C PHE A 32 -9.56 -9.40 24.08
N ASP A 33 -9.87 -9.15 25.35
CA ASP A 33 -9.97 -10.21 26.37
C ASP A 33 -11.10 -11.21 26.08
N GLU A 34 -12.28 -10.71 25.70
CA GLU A 34 -13.43 -11.53 25.32
C GLU A 34 -13.13 -12.36 24.07
N PHE A 35 -12.51 -11.72 23.08
CA PHE A 35 -12.08 -12.37 21.86
C PHE A 35 -11.08 -13.50 22.12
N MET A 36 -10.10 -13.26 23.00
CA MET A 36 -9.10 -14.26 23.34
C MET A 36 -9.66 -15.43 24.16
N ARG A 37 -10.69 -15.22 24.98
CA ARG A 37 -11.44 -16.31 25.62
C ARG A 37 -12.13 -17.17 24.57
N PHE A 38 -12.89 -16.55 23.66
CA PHE A 38 -13.52 -17.26 22.55
C PHE A 38 -12.51 -18.07 21.73
N CYS A 39 -11.36 -17.49 21.37
CA CYS A 39 -10.31 -18.22 20.66
C CYS A 39 -9.78 -19.41 21.47
N ASN A 40 -9.57 -19.27 22.78
CA ASN A 40 -9.11 -20.37 23.61
C ASN A 40 -10.14 -21.48 23.77
N ASP A 41 -11.42 -21.13 23.87
CA ASP A 41 -12.51 -22.10 24.03
C ASP A 41 -12.75 -22.93 22.76
N ASN A 42 -12.42 -22.37 21.59
CA ASN A 42 -12.71 -22.99 20.30
C ASN A 42 -11.45 -23.44 19.52
N LYS A 43 -10.25 -23.25 20.06
CA LYS A 43 -8.97 -23.47 19.35
C LYS A 43 -8.81 -24.87 18.78
N GLU A 44 -9.37 -25.89 19.43
CA GLU A 44 -9.29 -27.29 18.98
C GLU A 44 -10.06 -27.53 17.67
N TYR A 45 -11.06 -26.71 17.37
CA TYR A 45 -11.87 -26.80 16.14
C TYR A 45 -11.37 -25.88 15.03
N PHE A 46 -10.35 -25.07 15.29
CA PHE A 46 -9.86 -24.09 14.32
C PHE A 46 -9.04 -24.75 13.20
N THR A 47 -9.38 -24.39 11.97
CA THR A 47 -8.53 -24.68 10.81
C THR A 47 -7.35 -23.70 10.76
N LYS A 48 -6.37 -23.99 9.90
CA LYS A 48 -5.27 -23.06 9.61
C LYS A 48 -5.77 -21.67 9.17
N ARG A 49 -6.92 -21.58 8.49
CA ARG A 49 -7.50 -20.30 8.06
C ARG A 49 -8.11 -19.55 9.24
N ASP A 50 -8.79 -20.24 10.14
CA ASP A 50 -9.36 -19.66 11.37
C ASP A 50 -8.26 -19.08 12.27
N ILE A 51 -7.14 -19.77 12.41
CA ILE A 51 -6.00 -19.26 13.19
C ILE A 51 -5.44 -17.98 12.53
N VAL A 52 -5.21 -17.98 11.22
CA VAL A 52 -4.73 -16.78 10.51
C VAL A 52 -5.74 -15.63 10.59
N ALA A 53 -7.03 -15.93 10.49
CA ALA A 53 -8.11 -14.96 10.66
C ALA A 53 -8.11 -14.39 12.07
N SER A 54 -7.99 -15.23 13.09
CA SER A 54 -7.96 -14.80 14.49
C SER A 54 -6.85 -13.78 14.76
N LEU A 55 -5.63 -14.06 14.29
CA LEU A 55 -4.49 -13.14 14.40
C LEU A 55 -4.72 -11.83 13.60
N THR A 56 -5.48 -11.89 12.51
CA THR A 56 -5.84 -10.69 11.73
C THR A 56 -6.85 -9.82 12.48
N TYR A 57 -7.80 -10.43 13.17
CA TYR A 57 -8.82 -9.73 13.96
C TYR A 57 -8.21 -9.02 15.17
N ILE A 58 -7.24 -9.63 15.85
CA ILE A 58 -6.57 -9.04 17.02
C ILE A 58 -6.09 -7.61 16.73
N HIS A 59 -5.54 -7.35 15.54
CA HIS A 59 -5.05 -6.02 15.15
C HIS A 59 -6.12 -4.91 15.22
N HIS A 60 -7.41 -5.27 15.10
CA HIS A 60 -8.53 -4.34 15.07
C HIS A 60 -9.28 -4.25 16.39
N MET A 61 -8.88 -5.03 17.40
CA MET A 61 -9.56 -5.08 18.70
C MET A 61 -9.21 -3.86 19.57
N LYS A 62 -10.09 -3.53 20.52
CA LYS A 62 -9.81 -2.53 21.55
C LYS A 62 -9.04 -3.16 22.70
N LYS A 63 -8.12 -2.38 23.30
CA LYS A 63 -7.30 -2.75 24.46
C LYS A 63 -6.50 -4.05 24.25
N VAL A 64 -5.80 -4.14 23.12
CA VAL A 64 -4.97 -5.31 22.80
C VAL A 64 -3.85 -5.46 23.83
N ASP A 65 -3.77 -6.63 24.47
CA ASP A 65 -2.69 -7.01 25.38
C ASP A 65 -2.00 -8.30 24.90
N LEU A 66 -0.93 -8.13 24.13
CA LEU A 66 -0.12 -9.24 23.62
C LEU A 66 0.72 -9.93 24.69
N LEU A 67 0.73 -9.43 25.94
CA LEU A 67 1.40 -10.08 27.07
C LEU A 67 0.42 -10.89 27.93
N SER A 68 -0.88 -10.80 27.65
CA SER A 68 -1.92 -11.47 28.42
C SER A 68 -1.70 -13.00 28.52
N PRO A 69 -1.99 -13.62 29.67
CA PRO A 69 -1.91 -15.08 29.82
C PRO A 69 -2.80 -15.83 28.81
N THR A 70 -3.97 -15.27 28.48
CA THR A 70 -4.90 -15.84 27.49
C THR A 70 -4.31 -15.87 26.08
N PHE A 71 -3.57 -14.83 25.68
CA PHE A 71 -2.88 -14.83 24.38
C PHE A 71 -1.66 -15.75 24.37
N ASN A 72 -0.91 -15.82 25.47
CA ASN A 72 0.20 -16.77 25.60
C ASN A 72 -0.29 -18.22 25.48
N ASN A 73 -1.36 -18.60 26.17
CA ASN A 73 -1.95 -19.95 26.06
C ASN A 73 -2.42 -20.28 24.62
N TYR A 74 -2.97 -19.28 23.92
CA TYR A 74 -3.36 -19.46 22.52
C TYR A 74 -2.14 -19.62 21.60
N ASN A 75 -1.08 -18.86 21.82
CA ASN A 75 0.18 -19.02 21.09
C ASN A 75 0.84 -20.36 21.36
N ASP A 76 0.82 -20.87 22.60
CA ASP A 76 1.36 -22.19 22.93
C ASP A 76 0.64 -23.31 22.17
N PHE A 77 -0.68 -23.18 21.97
CA PHE A 77 -1.43 -24.08 21.09
C PHE A 77 -0.96 -23.99 19.63
N ILE A 78 -0.76 -22.78 19.10
CA ILE A 78 -0.26 -22.59 17.73
C ILE A 78 1.15 -23.16 17.58
N TYR A 79 2.02 -22.99 18.57
CA TYR A 79 3.40 -23.50 18.58
C TYR A 79 3.43 -25.02 18.55
N LYS A 80 2.60 -25.69 19.37
CA LYS A 80 2.45 -27.15 19.36
C LYS A 80 1.99 -27.68 18.00
N ASN A 81 1.17 -26.91 17.30
CA ASN A 81 0.54 -27.29 16.04
C ASN A 81 1.21 -26.67 14.81
N ILE A 82 2.41 -26.11 14.95
CA ILE A 82 3.02 -25.24 13.92
C ILE A 82 3.21 -25.94 12.56
N ASN A 83 3.38 -27.27 12.57
CA ASN A 83 3.54 -28.09 11.38
C ASN A 83 2.35 -27.99 10.40
N MET A 84 1.15 -27.63 10.87
CA MET A 84 0.00 -27.42 9.98
C MET A 84 0.19 -26.24 9.01
N PHE A 85 1.15 -25.36 9.29
CA PHE A 85 1.47 -24.18 8.48
C PHE A 85 2.66 -24.39 7.53
N ARG A 86 3.19 -25.61 7.36
CA ARG A 86 4.39 -25.85 6.53
C ARG A 86 4.31 -25.22 5.12
N SER A 87 3.16 -25.30 4.47
CA SER A 87 2.94 -24.71 3.12
C SER A 87 2.51 -23.24 3.13
N ASN A 88 2.27 -22.63 4.29
CA ASN A 88 1.79 -21.25 4.40
C ASN A 88 2.40 -20.50 5.59
N ILE A 89 3.65 -20.84 5.95
CA ILE A 89 4.32 -20.26 7.12
C ILE A 89 4.52 -18.76 6.94
N SER A 90 4.74 -18.32 5.70
CA SER A 90 4.94 -16.92 5.33
C SER A 90 3.73 -16.06 5.71
N THR A 91 2.51 -16.58 5.57
CA THR A 91 1.29 -15.88 6.03
C THR A 91 1.24 -15.78 7.55
N LEU A 92 1.59 -16.86 8.27
CA LEU A 92 1.60 -16.84 9.74
C LEU A 92 2.64 -15.85 10.27
N VAL A 93 3.86 -15.89 9.72
CA VAL A 93 4.95 -14.94 9.97
C VAL A 93 4.48 -13.51 9.72
N HIS A 94 3.82 -13.27 8.59
CA HIS A 94 3.25 -11.96 8.28
C HIS A 94 2.22 -11.49 9.31
N ARG A 95 1.32 -12.37 9.80
CA ARG A 95 0.33 -11.99 10.83
C ARG A 95 0.99 -11.62 12.15
N TYR A 96 1.95 -12.41 12.63
CA TYR A 96 2.69 -12.05 13.84
C TYR A 96 3.50 -10.77 13.67
N ALA A 97 4.06 -10.54 12.49
CA ALA A 97 4.72 -9.28 12.19
C ALA A 97 3.76 -8.09 12.22
N VAL A 98 2.56 -8.21 11.65
CA VAL A 98 1.52 -7.18 11.72
C VAL A 98 1.11 -6.87 13.17
N LEU A 99 1.05 -7.89 14.02
CA LEU A 99 0.79 -7.73 15.45
C LEU A 99 1.96 -7.13 16.23
N GLY A 100 3.19 -7.18 15.72
CA GLY A 100 4.37 -6.76 16.45
C GLY A 100 4.85 -7.78 17.48
N HIS A 101 4.41 -9.04 17.39
CA HIS A 101 4.74 -10.07 18.37
C HIS A 101 6.06 -10.78 18.03
N THR A 102 7.18 -10.20 18.48
CA THR A 102 8.55 -10.67 18.18
C THR A 102 8.85 -12.06 18.75
N LYS A 103 8.28 -12.42 19.91
CA LYS A 103 8.45 -13.76 20.53
C LYS A 103 7.99 -14.88 19.60
N SER A 104 6.83 -14.74 18.94
CA SER A 104 6.36 -15.73 17.95
C SER A 104 7.26 -15.78 16.71
N LEU A 105 7.79 -14.63 16.26
CA LEU A 105 8.70 -14.60 15.12
C LEU A 105 9.98 -15.36 15.44
N LEU A 106 10.59 -15.14 16.61
CA LEU A 106 11.77 -15.87 17.05
C LEU A 106 11.51 -17.39 17.15
N PHE A 107 10.36 -17.78 17.71
CA PHE A 107 9.97 -19.19 17.77
C PHE A 107 9.89 -19.84 16.38
N ILE A 108 9.23 -19.17 15.42
CA ILE A 108 9.11 -19.69 14.04
C ILE A 108 10.48 -19.75 13.36
N TYR A 109 11.35 -18.77 13.60
CA TYR A 109 12.69 -18.78 13.05
C TYR A 109 13.47 -20.02 13.50
N GLU A 110 13.63 -20.22 14.82
CA GLU A 110 14.47 -21.29 15.38
C GLU A 110 13.95 -22.68 15.04
N ASN A 111 12.62 -22.88 15.05
CA ASN A 111 12.02 -24.20 14.88
C ASN A 111 11.71 -24.57 13.43
N ILE A 112 11.55 -23.59 12.54
CA ILE A 112 11.13 -23.85 11.14
C ILE A 112 12.10 -23.26 10.14
N LEU A 113 12.34 -21.95 10.18
CA LEU A 113 12.98 -21.27 9.05
C LEU A 113 14.49 -21.49 8.98
N LYS A 114 15.17 -21.56 10.13
CA LYS A 114 16.64 -21.63 10.23
C LYS A 114 17.27 -22.67 9.31
N ASN A 115 16.63 -23.83 9.16
CA ASN A 115 17.13 -24.95 8.35
C ASN A 115 16.32 -25.19 7.05
N ASN A 116 15.21 -24.47 6.83
CA ASN A 116 14.29 -24.74 5.71
C ASN A 116 14.03 -23.52 4.80
N ILE A 117 14.68 -22.38 5.04
CA ILE A 117 14.43 -21.13 4.29
C ILE A 117 14.61 -21.30 2.77
N LEU A 118 15.54 -22.18 2.34
CA LEU A 118 15.83 -22.48 0.94
C LEU A 118 14.67 -23.19 0.20
N ASN A 119 13.73 -23.81 0.94
CA ASN A 119 12.62 -24.59 0.36
C ASN A 119 11.41 -23.73 -0.01
N TYR A 120 11.46 -22.43 0.26
CA TYR A 120 10.32 -21.53 0.05
C TYR A 120 10.42 -20.82 -1.31
N ASP A 121 9.26 -20.48 -1.87
CA ASP A 121 9.14 -19.73 -3.12
C ASP A 121 9.47 -18.24 -2.93
N ASN A 122 9.72 -17.54 -4.04
CA ASN A 122 10.07 -16.11 -4.06
C ASN A 122 9.07 -15.25 -3.28
N LYS A 123 7.78 -15.58 -3.41
CA LYS A 123 6.69 -14.91 -2.71
C LYS A 123 6.79 -15.09 -1.20
N SER A 124 7.02 -16.31 -0.72
CA SER A 124 7.19 -16.55 0.71
C SER A 124 8.46 -15.92 1.25
N ILE A 125 9.57 -15.98 0.52
CA ILE A 125 10.85 -15.38 0.94
C ILE A 125 10.71 -13.87 1.09
N SER A 126 10.15 -13.19 0.09
CA SER A 126 9.94 -11.74 0.14
C SER A 126 9.01 -11.31 1.28
N LEU A 127 7.95 -12.08 1.53
CA LEU A 127 7.04 -11.82 2.65
C LEU A 127 7.69 -12.08 4.01
N ILE A 128 8.49 -13.14 4.15
CA ILE A 128 9.27 -13.43 5.36
C ILE A 128 10.26 -12.28 5.61
N ALA A 129 11.06 -11.89 4.62
CA ALA A 129 12.02 -10.79 4.74
C ALA A 129 11.35 -9.50 5.24
N TRP A 130 10.24 -9.12 4.60
CA TRP A 130 9.46 -7.96 5.01
C TRP A 130 8.94 -8.06 6.45
N SER A 131 8.45 -9.25 6.84
CA SER A 131 7.83 -9.48 8.14
C SER A 131 8.82 -9.33 9.30
N TYR A 132 10.04 -9.86 9.16
CA TYR A 132 11.08 -9.69 10.18
C TYR A 132 11.56 -8.24 10.24
N ALA A 133 11.79 -7.62 9.08
CA ALA A 133 12.20 -6.21 9.00
C ALA A 133 11.16 -5.23 9.57
N LYS A 134 9.86 -5.57 9.52
CA LYS A 134 8.76 -4.68 9.90
C LYS A 134 8.84 -4.16 11.33
N ASN A 135 9.23 -5.02 12.26
CA ASN A 135 9.33 -4.70 13.69
C ASN A 135 10.77 -4.36 14.10
N ASN A 136 11.62 -3.97 13.14
CA ASN A 136 13.06 -3.81 13.33
C ASN A 136 13.71 -5.07 13.93
N PHE A 137 13.11 -6.25 13.71
CA PHE A 137 13.57 -7.50 14.27
C PHE A 137 14.54 -8.16 13.30
N TYR A 138 15.83 -7.92 13.54
CA TYR A 138 16.90 -8.35 12.66
C TYR A 138 17.56 -9.64 13.14
N LEU A 139 17.57 -10.65 12.27
CA LEU A 139 18.30 -11.91 12.47
C LEU A 139 19.36 -12.04 11.38
N SER A 140 20.64 -11.91 11.75
CA SER A 140 21.73 -11.84 10.78
C SER A 140 21.77 -13.06 9.87
N ASP A 141 21.67 -14.25 10.44
CA ASP A 141 21.75 -15.52 9.72
C ASP A 141 20.59 -15.70 8.74
N LEU A 142 19.37 -15.28 9.12
CA LEU A 142 18.22 -15.31 8.23
C LEU A 142 18.47 -14.47 6.97
N PHE A 143 18.95 -13.24 7.14
CA PHE A 143 19.20 -12.34 5.99
C PHE A 143 20.41 -12.75 5.17
N MET A 144 21.40 -13.44 5.76
CA MET A 144 22.49 -14.05 5.00
C MET A 144 21.99 -15.17 4.10
N GLU A 145 21.09 -16.04 4.57
CA GLU A 145 20.49 -17.08 3.74
C GLU A 145 19.58 -16.50 2.65
N ILE A 146 18.79 -15.47 2.98
CA ILE A 146 17.97 -14.76 1.98
C ILE A 146 18.87 -14.15 0.89
N ASN A 147 20.02 -13.57 1.23
CA ASN A 147 20.97 -13.04 0.24
C ASN A 147 21.47 -14.14 -0.72
N LYS A 148 21.76 -15.34 -0.22
CA LYS A 148 22.18 -16.47 -1.06
C LYS A 148 21.07 -16.87 -2.04
N ILE A 149 19.82 -16.93 -1.57
CA ILE A 149 18.67 -17.27 -2.42
C ILE A 149 18.43 -16.19 -3.48
N LEU A 150 18.49 -14.91 -3.09
CA LEU A 150 18.27 -13.79 -3.99
C LEU A 150 19.20 -13.85 -5.20
N LYS A 151 20.48 -14.21 -5.03
CA LYS A 151 21.41 -14.35 -6.16
C LYS A 151 20.92 -15.35 -7.22
N ALA A 152 20.25 -16.41 -6.81
CA ALA A 152 19.75 -17.45 -7.70
C ALA A 152 18.40 -17.08 -8.33
N CYS A 153 17.49 -16.45 -7.57
CA CYS A 153 16.10 -16.27 -8.01
C CYS A 153 15.72 -14.86 -8.48
N ILE A 154 16.61 -13.86 -8.37
CA ILE A 154 16.26 -12.45 -8.65
C ILE A 154 15.66 -12.22 -10.04
N LYS A 155 16.12 -12.96 -11.05
CA LYS A 155 15.62 -12.85 -12.42
C LYS A 155 14.17 -13.27 -12.58
N THR A 156 13.67 -14.15 -11.71
CA THR A 156 12.29 -14.65 -11.75
C THR A 156 11.35 -13.92 -10.80
N MET A 157 11.87 -12.99 -9.97
CA MET A 157 11.05 -12.23 -9.05
C MET A 157 10.19 -11.19 -9.78
N THR A 158 8.96 -11.05 -9.31
CA THR A 158 8.00 -10.02 -9.72
C THR A 158 8.33 -8.68 -9.08
N LEU A 159 7.78 -7.59 -9.64
CA LEU A 159 7.99 -6.24 -9.10
C LEU A 159 7.51 -6.12 -7.64
N HIS A 160 6.42 -6.80 -7.29
CA HIS A 160 5.89 -6.81 -5.92
C HIS A 160 6.85 -7.48 -4.94
N GLU A 161 7.44 -8.62 -5.32
CA GLU A 161 8.39 -9.31 -4.45
C GLU A 161 9.68 -8.48 -4.28
N LEU A 162 10.14 -7.83 -5.35
CA LEU A 162 11.27 -6.90 -5.31
C LEU A 162 10.98 -5.67 -4.44
N SER A 163 9.72 -5.20 -4.39
CA SER A 163 9.32 -4.08 -3.54
C SER A 163 9.37 -4.44 -2.06
N LEU A 164 8.90 -5.64 -1.69
CA LEU A 164 8.98 -6.18 -0.34
C LEU A 164 10.43 -6.37 0.12
N ILE A 165 11.29 -6.94 -0.75
CA ILE A 165 12.72 -7.09 -0.48
C ILE A 165 13.38 -5.72 -0.30
N SER A 166 13.24 -4.82 -1.26
CA SER A 166 13.84 -3.48 -1.19
C SER A 166 13.48 -2.78 0.13
N TRP A 167 12.21 -2.86 0.52
CA TRP A 167 11.74 -2.27 1.77
C TRP A 167 12.35 -2.92 3.00
N ALA A 168 12.40 -4.25 3.04
CA ALA A 168 13.00 -4.98 4.15
C ALA A 168 14.46 -4.54 4.39
N TYR A 169 15.25 -4.44 3.32
CA TYR A 169 16.65 -4.03 3.39
C TYR A 169 16.80 -2.54 3.72
N SER A 170 15.86 -1.68 3.34
CA SER A 170 15.87 -0.27 3.77
C SER A 170 15.65 -0.06 5.27
N LYS A 171 15.07 -1.06 5.95
CA LYS A 171 14.81 -1.02 7.41
C LYS A 171 15.94 -1.59 8.23
N ILE A 172 16.72 -2.47 7.63
CA ILE A 172 17.85 -3.11 8.27
C ILE A 172 19.04 -2.19 8.06
N ASN A 173 19.54 -1.60 9.14
CA ASN A 173 20.60 -0.59 9.13
C ASN A 173 21.97 -1.20 8.73
N ARG A 174 22.11 -1.61 7.46
CA ARG A 174 23.32 -2.12 6.84
C ARG A 174 23.64 -1.33 5.58
N LEU A 175 24.93 -1.28 5.22
CA LEU A 175 25.37 -0.84 3.91
C LEU A 175 24.64 -1.66 2.83
N PRO A 176 24.19 -1.03 1.74
CA PRO A 176 23.43 -1.71 0.70
C PRO A 176 24.24 -2.89 0.17
N PRO A 177 23.76 -4.13 0.35
CA PRO A 177 24.50 -5.31 -0.08
C PRO A 177 24.52 -5.36 -1.62
N LEU A 178 25.53 -6.02 -2.22
CA LEU A 178 25.72 -6.10 -3.67
C LEU A 178 24.45 -6.60 -4.39
N GLU A 179 23.68 -7.44 -3.72
CA GLU A 179 22.39 -7.97 -4.14
C GLU A 179 21.38 -6.86 -4.46
N MET A 180 21.44 -5.69 -3.82
CA MET A 180 20.57 -4.54 -4.13
C MET A 180 20.90 -3.89 -5.47
N ILE A 181 22.13 -4.04 -5.98
CA ILE A 181 22.45 -3.63 -7.36
C ILE A 181 21.75 -4.55 -8.35
N CYS A 182 21.75 -5.86 -8.08
CA CYS A 182 21.01 -6.82 -8.90
C CYS A 182 19.49 -6.57 -8.86
N VAL A 183 18.93 -6.19 -7.70
CA VAL A 183 17.50 -5.82 -7.58
C VAL A 183 17.21 -4.59 -8.44
N LYS A 184 18.05 -3.57 -8.35
CA LYS A 184 17.93 -2.34 -9.15
C LYS A 184 17.93 -2.65 -10.65
N ASN A 185 18.89 -3.46 -11.12
CA ASN A 185 18.98 -3.86 -12.53
C ASN A 185 17.74 -4.62 -12.98
N ARG A 186 17.23 -5.55 -12.16
CA ARG A 186 16.00 -6.27 -12.48
C ARG A 186 14.78 -5.35 -12.57
N VAL A 187 14.69 -4.34 -11.70
CA VAL A 187 13.63 -3.33 -11.75
C VAL A 187 13.70 -2.51 -13.05
N TYR A 188 14.90 -2.13 -13.52
CA TYR A 188 15.06 -1.49 -14.83
C TYR A 188 14.53 -2.36 -15.96
N GLU A 189 14.92 -3.64 -16.01
CA GLU A 189 14.45 -4.58 -17.03
C GLU A 189 12.92 -4.67 -17.04
N LEU A 190 12.31 -4.93 -15.88
CA LEU A 190 10.86 -5.08 -15.76
C LEU A 190 10.11 -3.82 -16.20
N LEU A 191 10.57 -2.64 -15.77
CA LEU A 191 9.89 -1.38 -16.08
C LEU A 191 10.11 -0.94 -17.53
N ASN A 192 11.25 -1.25 -18.14
CA ASN A 192 11.47 -0.98 -19.56
C ASN A 192 10.57 -1.85 -20.43
N THR A 193 10.48 -3.16 -20.14
CA THR A 193 9.55 -4.07 -20.82
C THR A 193 8.10 -3.61 -20.65
N LEU A 194 7.70 -3.19 -19.44
CA LEU A 194 6.38 -2.63 -19.20
C LEU A 194 6.14 -1.32 -19.97
N ASP A 195 7.14 -0.44 -20.07
CA ASP A 195 7.00 0.80 -20.82
C ASP A 195 6.82 0.55 -22.32
N GLU A 196 7.57 -0.40 -22.90
CA GLU A 196 7.42 -0.86 -24.28
C GLU A 196 6.01 -1.42 -24.55
N GLU A 197 5.54 -2.35 -23.70
CA GLU A 197 4.19 -2.92 -23.80
C GLU A 197 3.11 -1.84 -23.72
N LEU A 198 3.24 -0.91 -22.76
CA LEU A 198 2.29 0.17 -22.59
C LEU A 198 2.30 1.12 -23.79
N ASN A 199 3.46 1.38 -24.42
CA ASN A 199 3.55 2.27 -25.59
C ASN A 199 2.94 1.60 -26.84
N HIS A 200 3.15 0.30 -27.08
CA HIS A 200 2.54 -0.41 -28.21
C HIS A 200 1.00 -0.45 -28.17
N VAL A 201 0.40 -0.49 -26.97
CA VAL A 201 -1.06 -0.36 -26.83
C VAL A 201 -1.57 1.00 -27.34
N ILE A 202 -0.79 2.08 -27.17
CA ILE A 202 -1.17 3.41 -27.69
C ILE A 202 -1.19 3.41 -29.21
N GLU A 203 -0.13 2.91 -29.85
CA GLU A 203 -0.01 2.88 -31.32
C GLU A 203 -1.15 2.06 -31.96
N ASN A 204 -1.52 0.93 -31.35
CA ASN A 204 -2.62 0.09 -31.82
C ASN A 204 -4.01 0.69 -31.55
N SER A 205 -4.17 1.46 -30.48
CA SER A 205 -5.44 2.18 -30.20
C SER A 205 -5.63 3.38 -31.12
N ALA A 206 -4.56 4.12 -31.42
CA ALA A 206 -4.57 5.27 -32.33
C ALA A 206 -4.81 4.84 -33.79
N THR A 207 -4.27 3.70 -34.20
CA THR A 207 -4.53 3.12 -35.53
C THR A 207 -5.93 2.54 -35.65
N LYS A 208 -6.49 1.95 -34.59
CA LYS A 208 -7.91 1.52 -34.56
C LYS A 208 -8.89 2.70 -34.63
N THR A 209 -8.66 3.77 -33.86
CA THR A 209 -9.49 4.97 -33.95
C THR A 209 -9.41 5.61 -35.35
N HIS A 210 -8.25 5.58 -35.99
CA HIS A 210 -8.11 6.08 -37.35
C HIS A 210 -8.83 5.18 -38.39
N LEU A 211 -8.92 3.87 -38.16
CA LEU A 211 -9.68 2.93 -38.99
C LEU A 211 -11.20 3.04 -38.77
N ASP A 212 -11.64 3.33 -37.55
CA ASP A 212 -13.05 3.56 -37.21
C ASP A 212 -13.53 4.93 -37.70
N ASP A 213 -12.67 5.97 -37.65
CA ASP A 213 -12.92 7.28 -38.28
C ASP A 213 -12.95 7.18 -39.81
N ILE A 214 -12.15 6.29 -40.41
CA ILE A 214 -12.23 5.97 -41.85
C ILE A 214 -13.55 5.23 -42.16
N LYS A 215 -13.99 4.29 -41.32
CA LYS A 215 -15.28 3.59 -41.50
C LYS A 215 -16.49 4.51 -41.30
N MET A 216 -16.46 5.43 -40.34
CA MET A 216 -17.49 6.46 -40.18
C MET A 216 -17.51 7.43 -41.37
N ASN A 217 -16.35 7.86 -41.87
CA ASN A 217 -16.26 8.70 -43.07
C ASN A 217 -16.71 7.99 -44.37
N ILE A 218 -16.55 6.66 -44.46
CA ILE A 218 -17.06 5.88 -45.61
C ILE A 218 -18.60 5.76 -45.53
N ASN A 219 -19.16 5.56 -44.33
CA ASN A 219 -20.61 5.50 -44.14
C ASN A 219 -21.28 6.86 -44.34
N GLU A 220 -20.68 7.97 -43.90
CA GLU A 220 -21.22 9.31 -44.16
C GLU A 220 -21.15 9.70 -45.65
N LYS A 221 -20.12 9.24 -46.38
CA LYS A 221 -20.01 9.45 -47.84
C LYS A 221 -20.93 8.53 -48.67
N SER A 222 -21.48 7.47 -48.08
CA SER A 222 -22.46 6.58 -48.75
C SER A 222 -23.90 7.09 -48.74
N THR A 223 -24.18 8.19 -48.01
CA THR A 223 -25.52 8.81 -47.91
C THR A 223 -25.71 10.04 -48.82
N TYR A 224 -24.79 10.29 -49.74
CA TYR A 224 -24.86 11.42 -50.67
C TYR A 224 -24.59 11.00 -52.12
N PHE A 225 -25.32 10.00 -52.64
CA PHE A 225 -25.52 9.82 -54.09
C PHE A 225 -26.72 8.89 -54.37
N GLU A 226 -27.91 9.34 -54.02
CA GLU A 226 -29.14 9.02 -54.76
C GLU A 226 -29.70 10.41 -55.12
N ILE A 227 -29.90 10.82 -56.36
CA ILE A 227 -30.86 10.30 -57.34
C ILE A 227 -30.48 10.97 -58.68
N LYS A 228 -30.33 10.20 -59.77
CA LYS A 228 -30.89 10.55 -61.08
C LYS A 228 -30.69 9.44 -62.11
N ASN A 229 -31.80 9.18 -62.81
CA ASN A 229 -31.96 8.48 -64.09
C ASN A 229 -32.28 6.98 -64.01
N GLU A 230 -33.60 6.73 -63.91
CA GLU A 230 -34.41 6.07 -64.95
C GLU A 230 -33.71 5.17 -65.99
N ASN A 231 -34.36 4.01 -66.14
CA ASN A 231 -34.60 3.25 -67.38
C ASN A 231 -33.55 2.22 -67.85
N GLU A 232 -34.12 1.01 -68.05
CA GLU A 232 -33.74 -0.08 -68.96
C GLU A 232 -32.72 -1.15 -68.53
N LYS A 233 -33.31 -2.36 -68.33
CA LYS A 233 -32.93 -3.68 -68.90
C LYS A 233 -31.57 -4.28 -68.50
N GLU A 234 -31.58 -5.44 -67.81
CA GLU A 234 -31.48 -6.79 -68.42
C GLU A 234 -30.23 -6.91 -69.32
N TYR A 235 -29.17 -7.69 -69.02
CA TYR A 235 -29.02 -9.15 -68.85
C TYR A 235 -27.66 -9.38 -68.14
N LEU A 236 -27.43 -10.37 -67.27
CA LEU A 236 -27.34 -11.79 -67.59
C LEU A 236 -27.36 -12.67 -66.32
N ASN A 237 -28.45 -13.42 -66.19
CA ASN A 237 -28.58 -14.84 -65.81
C ASN A 237 -27.53 -15.62 -64.99
N LYS A 238 -28.10 -16.44 -64.08
CA LYS A 238 -27.81 -17.85 -63.71
C LYS A 238 -26.73 -18.09 -62.64
N TYR A 239 -26.97 -18.79 -61.52
CA TYR A 239 -27.89 -19.91 -61.22
C TYR A 239 -28.23 -20.00 -59.71
N THR A 240 -29.52 -20.24 -59.39
CA THR A 240 -30.16 -21.20 -58.41
C THR A 240 -29.43 -21.58 -57.10
N ASN A 241 -30.02 -21.68 -55.89
CA ASN A 241 -31.33 -22.17 -55.36
C ASN A 241 -31.44 -21.66 -53.88
N THR A 242 -32.54 -21.09 -53.35
CA THR A 242 -33.77 -21.70 -52.75
C THR A 242 -33.48 -22.69 -51.59
N ASP A 243 -34.09 -22.74 -50.40
CA ASP A 243 -35.33 -22.22 -49.77
C ASP A 243 -35.15 -22.26 -48.21
N PHE A 244 -35.60 -21.26 -47.44
CA PHE A 244 -36.81 -21.20 -46.59
C PHE A 244 -37.14 -22.41 -45.69
N ASN A 245 -37.19 -22.24 -44.35
CA ASN A 245 -38.44 -22.01 -43.60
C ASN A 245 -38.31 -22.00 -42.05
N ASP A 246 -39.24 -21.24 -41.47
CA ASP A 246 -39.60 -21.08 -40.05
C ASP A 246 -40.06 -22.36 -39.33
N HIS A 247 -39.91 -22.43 -38.00
CA HIS A 247 -41.01 -22.42 -37.01
C HIS A 247 -40.61 -22.85 -35.58
N THR A 248 -41.25 -22.14 -34.64
CA THR A 248 -41.53 -22.34 -33.20
C THR A 248 -41.83 -23.77 -32.70
N TYR A 249 -41.48 -24.11 -31.43
CA TYR A 249 -42.41 -24.57 -30.37
C TYR A 249 -41.72 -24.92 -29.02
N LEU A 250 -42.49 -24.80 -27.94
CA LEU A 250 -42.21 -25.00 -26.50
C LEU A 250 -42.17 -26.48 -26.04
N ASP A 251 -41.59 -26.65 -24.84
CA ASP A 251 -42.03 -27.46 -23.68
C ASP A 251 -41.27 -28.72 -23.18
N GLU A 252 -40.92 -28.59 -21.89
CA GLU A 252 -40.76 -29.52 -20.76
C GLU A 252 -40.61 -31.05 -20.96
N THR A 253 -39.62 -31.66 -20.30
CA THR A 253 -39.82 -32.76 -19.32
C THR A 253 -38.52 -33.26 -18.64
N LYS A 254 -38.52 -33.17 -17.31
CA LYS A 254 -38.10 -34.13 -16.25
C LYS A 254 -36.88 -35.08 -16.44
N GLU A 255 -35.87 -34.79 -15.61
CA GLU A 255 -35.28 -35.65 -14.56
C GLU A 255 -34.67 -37.04 -14.82
N LEU A 256 -33.47 -37.19 -14.26
CA LEU A 256 -32.85 -38.38 -13.62
C LEU A 256 -32.21 -39.45 -14.53
N ILE A 257 -30.87 -39.42 -14.64
CA ILE A 257 -29.95 -40.39 -13.96
C ILE A 257 -28.47 -40.18 -14.39
N SER A 258 -27.64 -40.07 -13.35
CA SER A 258 -26.21 -40.44 -13.22
C SER A 258 -25.10 -39.78 -14.06
N SER A 259 -24.25 -39.06 -13.31
CA SER A 259 -22.78 -39.15 -13.31
C SER A 259 -22.03 -39.13 -14.64
N GLU A 260 -21.33 -38.02 -14.92
CA GLU A 260 -19.88 -38.01 -15.13
C GLU A 260 -19.38 -36.58 -15.46
N LYS A 261 -18.28 -36.19 -14.79
CA LYS A 261 -17.23 -35.29 -15.30
C LYS A 261 -17.68 -34.01 -16.04
N HIS A 262 -17.98 -32.94 -15.30
CA HIS A 262 -17.77 -31.59 -15.85
C HIS A 262 -16.29 -31.19 -15.74
N ASN A 263 -15.50 -31.71 -16.68
CA ASN A 263 -14.45 -30.92 -17.30
C ASN A 263 -15.16 -29.81 -18.10
N LEU A 264 -15.21 -28.58 -17.57
CA LEU A 264 -15.56 -27.41 -18.37
C LEU A 264 -14.27 -26.88 -18.97
N GLY A 265 -14.03 -27.35 -20.19
CA GLY A 265 -12.96 -26.90 -21.06
C GLY A 265 -13.09 -25.42 -21.40
N ASN A 266 -11.91 -24.81 -21.43
CA ASN A 266 -11.55 -23.58 -22.11
C ASN A 266 -12.45 -23.21 -23.29
N ILE A 267 -13.18 -22.11 -23.15
CA ILE A 267 -13.47 -21.22 -24.27
C ILE A 267 -12.39 -20.15 -24.22
N TYR A 268 -11.42 -20.27 -25.13
CA TYR A 268 -10.39 -19.27 -25.38
C TYR A 268 -11.07 -18.00 -25.93
N GLU A 269 -11.37 -17.05 -25.04
CA GLU A 269 -11.38 -15.64 -25.44
C GLU A 269 -9.93 -15.16 -25.45
N ASP A 270 -9.50 -14.68 -26.61
CA ASP A 270 -8.16 -14.21 -26.92
C ASP A 270 -7.83 -12.94 -26.11
N ASN A 271 -7.43 -13.15 -24.86
CA ASN A 271 -7.22 -12.09 -23.88
C ASN A 271 -5.79 -11.53 -23.96
N SER A 272 -5.64 -10.43 -24.70
CA SER A 272 -4.53 -9.48 -24.51
C SER A 272 -4.42 -8.98 -23.06
N GLU A 273 -5.49 -9.12 -22.27
CA GLU A 273 -5.51 -8.84 -20.83
C GLU A 273 -4.67 -9.80 -19.97
N ASN A 274 -4.35 -11.01 -20.43
CA ASN A 274 -3.68 -12.02 -19.59
C ASN A 274 -2.14 -11.86 -19.49
N ARG A 275 -1.50 -11.07 -20.36
CA ARG A 275 -0.02 -11.00 -20.41
C ARG A 275 0.60 -10.05 -19.37
N ILE A 276 -0.07 -8.93 -19.07
CA ILE A 276 0.37 -7.95 -18.05
C ILE A 276 0.34 -8.55 -16.62
N ASP A 277 -0.47 -9.59 -16.39
CA ASP A 277 -0.52 -10.29 -15.10
C ASP A 277 0.72 -11.17 -14.84
N ASN A 278 1.50 -11.54 -15.87
CA ASN A 278 2.77 -12.28 -15.69
C ASN A 278 3.83 -11.46 -14.95
N LEU A 279 3.69 -10.13 -14.90
CA LEU A 279 4.59 -9.21 -14.19
C LEU A 279 4.07 -8.85 -12.78
N GLY A 280 2.90 -9.37 -12.37
CA GLY A 280 2.28 -9.09 -11.08
C GLY A 280 1.72 -7.67 -10.91
N CYS A 281 1.52 -6.93 -12.01
CA CYS A 281 1.42 -5.46 -12.00
C CYS A 281 -0.01 -4.87 -11.96
N LYS A 282 -1.11 -5.63 -12.04
CA LYS A 282 -2.43 -5.02 -12.30
C LYS A 282 -3.06 -4.17 -11.18
N LYS A 283 -2.77 -4.40 -9.89
CA LYS A 283 -3.50 -3.70 -8.80
C LYS A 283 -2.67 -2.70 -7.99
N ASN A 284 -1.35 -2.90 -7.90
CA ASN A 284 -0.49 -2.15 -6.98
C ASN A 284 0.81 -1.58 -7.60
N LEU A 285 0.92 -1.52 -8.94
CA LEU A 285 2.12 -1.05 -9.65
C LEU A 285 2.71 0.24 -9.07
N SER A 286 1.87 1.26 -8.87
CA SER A 286 2.33 2.55 -8.32
C SER A 286 2.85 2.43 -6.89
N GLN A 287 2.24 1.57 -6.07
CA GLN A 287 2.65 1.31 -4.70
C GLN A 287 4.00 0.58 -4.68
N ASP A 288 4.16 -0.46 -5.50
CA ASP A 288 5.41 -1.23 -5.55
C ASP A 288 6.58 -0.36 -6.02
N ILE A 289 6.39 0.44 -7.07
CA ILE A 289 7.41 1.40 -7.54
C ILE A 289 7.72 2.42 -6.45
N CYS A 290 6.71 3.01 -5.81
CA CYS A 290 6.94 4.00 -4.75
C CYS A 290 7.63 3.41 -3.51
N MET A 291 7.39 2.13 -3.22
CA MET A 291 8.03 1.41 -2.14
C MET A 291 9.50 1.14 -2.45
N ILE A 292 9.82 0.68 -3.66
CA ILE A 292 11.21 0.54 -4.16
C ILE A 292 11.91 1.90 -4.12
N MET A 293 11.29 2.92 -4.70
CA MET A 293 11.84 4.28 -4.79
C MET A 293 12.18 4.86 -3.41
N LYS A 294 11.29 4.73 -2.41
CA LYS A 294 11.57 5.15 -1.02
C LYS A 294 12.66 4.30 -0.37
N SER A 295 12.71 3.01 -0.68
CA SER A 295 13.69 2.11 -0.08
C SER A 295 15.11 2.47 -0.52
N TYR A 296 15.31 2.72 -1.81
CA TYR A 296 16.61 3.11 -2.34
C TYR A 296 17.06 4.50 -1.90
N SER A 297 16.14 5.45 -1.70
CA SER A 297 16.51 6.76 -1.14
C SER A 297 17.02 6.70 0.29
N ILE A 298 16.56 5.71 1.06
CA ILE A 298 17.06 5.45 2.42
C ILE A 298 18.41 4.72 2.39
N MET A 299 18.54 3.68 1.54
CA MET A 299 19.74 2.84 1.47
C MET A 299 20.93 3.53 0.78
N ASN A 300 20.69 4.30 -0.27
CA ASN A 300 21.72 4.94 -1.08
C ASN A 300 21.33 6.37 -1.46
N LYS A 301 21.80 7.33 -0.65
CA LYS A 301 21.55 8.77 -0.83
C LYS A 301 22.35 9.40 -1.97
N SER A 302 23.32 8.68 -2.54
CA SER A 302 24.23 9.22 -3.55
C SER A 302 23.77 8.97 -4.99
N ASP A 303 22.77 8.10 -5.21
CA ASP A 303 22.27 7.75 -6.54
C ASP A 303 20.84 8.29 -6.79
N PRO A 304 20.70 9.58 -7.17
CA PRO A 304 19.40 10.14 -7.52
C PRO A 304 18.91 9.67 -8.89
N PHE A 305 19.76 9.08 -9.74
CA PHE A 305 19.39 8.69 -11.10
C PHE A 305 18.34 7.59 -11.11
N PHE A 306 18.46 6.61 -10.20
CA PHE A 306 17.44 5.58 -10.07
C PHE A 306 16.09 6.16 -9.65
N PHE A 307 16.09 7.11 -8.69
CA PHE A 307 14.88 7.86 -8.35
C PHE A 307 14.29 8.58 -9.56
N LEU A 308 15.11 9.30 -10.33
CA LEU A 308 14.65 10.06 -11.50
C LEU A 308 14.04 9.15 -12.57
N PHE A 309 14.62 7.97 -12.81
CA PHE A 309 14.06 6.97 -13.71
C PHE A 309 12.65 6.52 -13.26
N LEU A 310 12.51 6.09 -12.01
CA LEU A 310 11.24 5.64 -11.46
C LEU A 310 10.20 6.78 -11.42
N PHE A 311 10.63 7.98 -11.05
CA PHE A 311 9.79 9.17 -11.02
C PHE A 311 9.27 9.52 -12.41
N ASN A 312 10.13 9.53 -13.44
CA ASN A 312 9.73 9.80 -14.81
C ASN A 312 8.75 8.74 -15.35
N PHE A 313 8.99 7.46 -15.06
CA PHE A 313 8.05 6.38 -15.40
C PHE A 313 6.68 6.62 -14.77
N ILE A 314 6.64 6.98 -13.48
CA ILE A 314 5.39 7.32 -12.77
C ILE A 314 4.68 8.51 -13.43
N ILE A 315 5.39 9.61 -13.65
CA ILE A 315 4.79 10.85 -14.19
C ILE A 315 4.25 10.62 -15.61
N LYS A 316 5.03 9.96 -16.48
CA LYS A 316 4.61 9.62 -17.85
C LYS A 316 3.32 8.80 -17.84
N ASN A 317 3.24 7.77 -16.99
CA ASN A 317 2.07 6.89 -16.93
C ASN A 317 0.85 7.54 -16.24
N ILE A 318 1.04 8.46 -15.29
CA ILE A 318 -0.05 9.27 -14.73
C ILE A 318 -0.59 10.25 -15.77
N GLN A 319 0.27 10.93 -16.53
CA GLN A 319 -0.13 11.86 -17.60
C GLN A 319 -0.94 11.16 -18.69
N ASN A 320 -0.59 9.91 -19.00
CA ASN A 320 -1.31 9.07 -19.96
C ASN A 320 -2.54 8.35 -19.38
N ASN A 321 -2.95 8.68 -18.14
CA ASN A 321 -4.08 8.04 -17.43
C ASN A 321 -3.97 6.51 -17.26
N LYS A 322 -2.76 5.95 -17.34
CA LYS A 322 -2.49 4.51 -17.21
C LYS A 322 -2.25 4.09 -15.76
N MET A 323 -1.85 5.03 -14.92
CA MET A 323 -1.50 4.77 -13.54
C MET A 323 -2.10 5.83 -12.62
N MET A 324 -2.51 5.40 -11.44
CA MET A 324 -2.89 6.29 -10.34
C MET A 324 -1.86 6.22 -9.22
N ILE A 325 -1.68 7.31 -8.50
CA ILE A 325 -0.85 7.36 -7.29
C ILE A 325 -1.72 7.44 -6.04
N THR A 326 -1.31 6.70 -5.00
CA THR A 326 -1.95 6.73 -3.68
C THR A 326 -1.32 7.81 -2.79
N ALA A 327 -1.98 8.19 -1.69
CA ALA A 327 -1.37 9.07 -0.68
C ALA A 327 -0.03 8.55 -0.15
N GLN A 328 0.10 7.22 -0.02
CA GLN A 328 1.36 6.59 0.37
C GLN A 328 2.45 6.81 -0.69
N GLY A 329 2.11 6.67 -1.98
CA GLY A 329 3.04 6.94 -3.07
C GLY A 329 3.50 8.41 -3.11
N ILE A 330 2.58 9.35 -2.94
CA ILE A 330 2.90 10.79 -2.85
C ILE A 330 3.83 11.07 -1.66
N THR A 331 3.58 10.42 -0.51
CA THR A 331 4.45 10.52 0.66
C THR A 331 5.86 10.00 0.35
N SER A 332 5.97 8.86 -0.35
CA SER A 332 7.27 8.33 -0.79
C SER A 332 8.02 9.31 -1.69
N ILE A 333 7.35 9.97 -2.63
CA ILE A 333 7.97 11.00 -3.49
C ILE A 333 8.58 12.11 -2.63
N TRP A 334 7.82 12.68 -1.70
CA TRP A 334 8.32 13.75 -0.83
C TRP A 334 9.53 13.31 0.00
N VAL A 335 9.50 12.08 0.54
CA VAL A 335 10.63 11.52 1.29
C VAL A 335 11.85 11.36 0.38
N CYS A 336 11.70 10.86 -0.85
CA CYS A 336 12.83 10.74 -1.77
C CYS A 336 13.42 12.10 -2.13
N LEU A 337 12.59 13.11 -2.41
CA LEU A 337 13.07 14.47 -2.66
C LEU A 337 13.89 14.99 -1.48
N ARG A 338 13.45 14.72 -0.25
CA ARG A 338 14.16 15.09 0.98
C ARG A 338 15.50 14.37 1.10
N GLU A 339 15.52 13.04 0.97
CA GLU A 339 16.75 12.25 1.18
C GLU A 339 17.83 12.54 0.13
N TYR A 340 17.43 12.84 -1.11
CA TYR A 340 18.34 13.24 -2.20
C TYR A 340 18.56 14.76 -2.30
N GLU A 341 17.94 15.55 -1.42
CA GLU A 341 17.98 17.02 -1.43
C GLU A 341 17.64 17.67 -2.80
N ILE A 342 16.72 17.06 -3.55
CA ILE A 342 16.36 17.50 -4.90
C ILE A 342 15.54 18.78 -4.84
N LYS A 343 16.11 19.88 -5.35
CA LYS A 343 15.49 21.21 -5.42
C LYS A 343 15.10 21.64 -6.84
N ASN A 344 15.10 20.71 -7.79
CA ASN A 344 14.73 21.01 -9.18
C ASN A 344 13.28 21.51 -9.25
N LYS A 345 13.08 22.72 -9.78
CA LYS A 345 11.77 23.37 -9.85
C LYS A 345 10.72 22.54 -10.59
N LYS A 346 11.08 21.90 -11.71
CA LYS A 346 10.13 21.08 -12.50
C LYS A 346 9.67 19.86 -11.71
N ILE A 347 10.59 19.19 -11.01
CA ILE A 347 10.26 18.00 -10.20
C ILE A 347 9.39 18.39 -9.00
N ILE A 348 9.73 19.48 -8.31
CA ILE A 348 8.93 20.00 -7.20
C ILE A 348 7.52 20.36 -7.68
N GLU A 349 7.38 21.00 -8.84
CA GLU A 349 6.06 21.35 -9.39
C GLU A 349 5.21 20.10 -9.64
N TYR A 350 5.78 19.03 -10.21
CA TYR A 350 5.07 17.75 -10.33
C TYR A 350 4.66 17.16 -8.98
N ALA A 351 5.55 17.18 -7.99
CA ALA A 351 5.21 16.68 -6.65
C ALA A 351 4.09 17.51 -5.99
N LEU A 352 4.07 18.82 -6.20
CA LEU A 352 3.03 19.72 -5.72
C LEU A 352 1.68 19.43 -6.39
N GLU A 353 1.67 19.23 -7.71
CA GLU A 353 0.43 18.88 -8.43
C GLU A 353 -0.12 17.51 -8.01
N LEU A 354 0.73 16.50 -7.85
CA LEU A 354 0.30 15.20 -7.31
C LEU A 354 -0.25 15.32 -5.88
N SER A 355 0.28 16.25 -5.09
CA SER A 355 -0.16 16.44 -3.71
C SER A 355 -1.60 16.97 -3.58
N ARG A 356 -2.21 17.44 -4.68
CA ARG A 356 -3.62 17.83 -4.70
C ARG A 356 -4.56 16.67 -4.37
N PHE A 357 -4.16 15.45 -4.71
CA PHE A 357 -4.93 14.23 -4.42
C PHE A 357 -4.98 13.89 -2.93
N LEU A 358 -4.01 14.38 -2.12
CA LEU A 358 -3.96 14.09 -0.68
C LEU A 358 -5.24 14.53 0.04
N ARG A 359 -5.83 15.66 -0.34
CA ARG A 359 -7.05 16.17 0.34
C ARG A 359 -8.24 15.23 0.21
N LEU A 360 -8.37 14.58 -0.94
CA LEU A 360 -9.50 13.69 -1.26
C LEU A 360 -9.27 12.25 -0.75
N ASP A 361 -8.02 11.91 -0.41
CA ASP A 361 -7.66 10.59 0.08
C ASP A 361 -7.88 10.47 1.60
N HIS A 362 -8.92 9.73 1.98
CA HIS A 362 -9.23 9.45 3.38
C HIS A 362 -8.19 8.56 4.07
N THR A 363 -7.36 7.84 3.30
CA THR A 363 -6.35 6.90 3.81
C THR A 363 -5.10 7.58 4.36
N VAL A 364 -4.95 8.90 4.14
CA VAL A 364 -3.86 9.73 4.71
C VAL A 364 -3.84 9.55 6.23
N ASN A 365 -2.72 9.09 6.78
CA ASN A 365 -2.56 8.88 8.21
C ASN A 365 -1.60 9.90 8.85
N SER A 366 -1.48 9.84 10.18
CA SER A 366 -0.63 10.73 10.97
C SER A 366 0.85 10.67 10.59
N SER A 367 1.36 9.47 10.29
CA SER A 367 2.76 9.26 9.89
C SER A 367 3.05 9.84 8.51
N MET A 368 2.12 9.72 7.55
CA MET A 368 2.25 10.32 6.21
C MET A 368 2.33 11.85 6.30
N MET A 369 1.47 12.47 7.11
CA MET A 369 1.51 13.93 7.31
C MET A 369 2.84 14.39 7.91
N HIS A 370 3.32 13.69 8.94
CA HIS A 370 4.61 13.97 9.57
C HIS A 370 5.76 13.89 8.55
N GLU A 371 5.86 12.82 7.78
CA GLU A 371 6.90 12.64 6.77
C GLU A 371 6.90 13.75 5.71
N ILE A 372 5.70 14.16 5.24
CA ILE A 372 5.58 15.25 4.26
C ILE A 372 5.99 16.60 4.90
N VAL A 373 5.52 16.92 6.11
CA VAL A 373 5.87 18.15 6.84
C VAL A 373 7.39 18.25 7.06
N VAL A 374 8.02 17.15 7.49
CA VAL A 374 9.49 17.06 7.63
C VAL A 374 10.18 17.29 6.29
N SER A 375 9.64 16.71 5.21
CA SER A 375 10.23 16.82 3.87
C SER A 375 10.18 18.25 3.32
N ILE A 376 9.02 18.92 3.39
CA ILE A 376 8.90 20.31 2.93
C ILE A 376 9.77 21.26 3.76
N HIS A 377 9.92 20.99 5.06
CA HIS A 377 10.76 21.79 5.94
C HIS A 377 12.24 21.68 5.57
N LYS A 378 12.78 20.45 5.46
CA LYS A 378 14.19 20.24 5.09
C LYS A 378 14.50 20.78 3.69
N LEU A 379 13.56 20.68 2.76
CA LEU A 379 13.69 21.24 1.41
C LEU A 379 13.46 22.76 1.36
N LYS A 380 13.07 23.40 2.46
CA LYS A 380 12.73 24.83 2.58
C LYS A 380 11.60 25.25 1.61
N ILE A 381 10.63 24.37 1.38
CA ILE A 381 9.48 24.62 0.50
C ILE A 381 8.35 25.25 1.32
N LYS A 382 7.94 26.46 0.94
CA LYS A 382 6.81 27.20 1.53
C LYS A 382 5.69 27.45 0.52
N ASP A 383 5.27 26.40 -0.20
CA ASP A 383 4.17 26.49 -1.17
C ASP A 383 2.81 26.33 -0.47
N ARG A 384 1.86 27.22 -0.77
CA ARG A 384 0.53 27.23 -0.15
C ARG A 384 -0.30 25.99 -0.50
N ARG A 385 -0.10 25.39 -1.68
CA ARG A 385 -0.87 24.22 -2.17
C ARG A 385 -0.70 23.03 -1.24
N ILE A 386 0.55 22.65 -0.96
CA ILE A 386 0.84 21.50 -0.08
C ILE A 386 0.44 21.79 1.37
N LEU A 387 0.71 22.99 1.87
CA LEU A 387 0.35 23.39 3.24
C LEU A 387 -1.16 23.33 3.46
N TYR A 388 -1.95 23.79 2.49
CA TYR A 388 -3.41 23.72 2.55
C TYR A 388 -3.92 22.27 2.68
N HIS A 389 -3.36 21.35 1.90
CA HIS A 389 -3.74 19.93 1.96
C HIS A 389 -3.33 19.27 3.29
N LEU A 390 -2.18 19.64 3.84
CA LEU A 390 -1.71 19.15 5.14
C LEU A 390 -2.58 19.68 6.28
N PHE A 391 -2.90 20.97 6.30
CA PHE A 391 -3.70 21.56 7.38
C PHE A 391 -5.10 20.97 7.44
N TYR A 392 -5.71 20.66 6.29
CA TYR A 392 -7.01 19.97 6.25
C TYR A 392 -7.01 18.66 7.05
N HIS A 393 -5.98 17.83 6.88
CA HIS A 393 -5.89 16.56 7.62
C HIS A 393 -5.39 16.76 9.04
N LEU A 394 -4.43 17.66 9.29
CA LEU A 394 -3.89 17.92 10.61
C LEU A 394 -4.97 18.43 11.57
N LYS A 395 -5.81 19.38 11.14
CA LYS A 395 -6.94 19.90 11.94
C LYS A 395 -7.90 18.79 12.41
N ARG A 396 -8.07 17.72 11.62
CA ARG A 396 -8.99 16.62 11.92
C ARG A 396 -8.35 15.46 12.68
N LYS A 397 -7.05 15.24 12.50
CA LYS A 397 -6.37 14.01 12.92
C LYS A 397 -5.28 14.24 13.97
N CYS A 398 -4.87 15.47 14.28
CA CYS A 398 -3.78 15.77 15.24
C CYS A 398 -4.01 15.14 16.63
N ILE A 399 -5.25 15.13 17.11
CA ILE A 399 -5.63 14.55 18.41
C ILE A 399 -5.27 13.06 18.48
N ASN A 400 -5.35 12.34 17.36
CA ASN A 400 -5.08 10.90 17.28
C ASN A 400 -3.64 10.59 16.82
N MET A 401 -2.78 11.60 16.66
CA MET A 401 -1.39 11.39 16.27
C MET A 401 -0.57 10.78 17.41
N HIS A 402 0.51 10.10 17.03
CA HIS A 402 1.58 9.73 17.94
C HIS A 402 2.24 11.00 18.49
N VAL A 403 2.56 11.01 19.78
CA VAL A 403 2.98 12.23 20.49
C VAL A 403 4.28 12.82 19.92
N GLN A 404 5.25 11.98 19.53
CA GLN A 404 6.50 12.45 18.91
C GLN A 404 6.25 13.10 17.54
N HIS A 405 5.34 12.53 16.73
CA HIS A 405 5.00 13.15 15.44
C HIS A 405 4.29 14.49 15.63
N LEU A 406 3.45 14.62 16.66
CA LEU A 406 2.78 15.87 17.00
C LEU A 406 3.81 16.94 17.40
N TYR A 407 4.74 16.59 18.29
CA TYR A 407 5.82 17.48 18.73
C TYR A 407 6.68 17.97 17.57
N ASP A 408 7.10 17.07 16.69
CA ASP A 408 7.92 17.41 15.51
C ASP A 408 7.19 18.39 14.59
N ILE A 409 5.90 18.14 14.31
CA ILE A 409 5.11 19.02 13.43
C ILE A 409 4.95 20.41 14.05
N ILE A 410 4.63 20.51 15.34
CA ILE A 410 4.49 21.81 16.02
C ILE A 410 5.82 22.59 15.95
N THR A 411 6.93 21.91 16.24
CA THR A 411 8.27 22.51 16.17
C THR A 411 8.60 22.99 14.75
N ILE A 412 8.34 22.16 13.74
CA ILE A 412 8.62 22.50 12.35
C ILE A 412 7.76 23.68 11.88
N LEU A 413 6.46 23.69 12.21
CA LEU A 413 5.58 24.79 11.83
C LEU A 413 5.97 26.09 12.54
N GLN A 414 6.47 26.00 13.77
CA GLN A 414 7.08 27.13 14.46
C GLN A 414 8.30 27.66 13.71
N ASP A 415 9.25 26.80 13.37
CA ASP A 415 10.46 27.17 12.65
C ASP A 415 10.13 27.78 11.28
N MET A 416 9.07 27.30 10.63
CA MET A 416 8.55 27.83 9.37
C MET A 416 7.77 29.15 9.51
N LYS A 417 7.47 29.60 10.74
CA LYS A 417 6.63 30.76 11.09
C LYS A 417 5.20 30.66 10.54
N ILE A 418 4.56 29.51 10.73
CA ILE A 418 3.20 29.24 10.25
C ILE A 418 2.22 29.24 11.43
N TYR A 419 1.27 30.16 11.43
CA TYR A 419 0.36 30.44 12.57
C TYR A 419 -1.13 30.39 12.21
N ASP A 420 -1.62 29.29 11.64
CA ASP A 420 -3.06 29.10 11.38
C ASP A 420 -3.86 28.89 12.69
N ASP A 421 -4.78 29.80 12.99
CA ASP A 421 -5.48 29.84 14.30
C ASP A 421 -6.20 28.54 14.66
N ASP A 422 -6.96 27.97 13.73
CA ASP A 422 -7.73 26.76 14.01
C ASP A 422 -6.80 25.57 14.23
N LEU A 423 -5.72 25.47 13.44
CA LEU A 423 -4.75 24.40 13.57
C LEU A 423 -4.04 24.47 14.92
N TRP A 424 -3.60 25.65 15.34
CA TRP A 424 -2.93 25.84 16.63
C TRP A 424 -3.85 25.60 17.82
N LYS A 425 -5.15 25.94 17.72
CA LYS A 425 -6.16 25.54 18.72
C LYS A 425 -6.25 24.02 18.82
N GLN A 426 -6.31 23.31 17.69
CA GLN A 426 -6.37 21.84 17.68
C GLN A 426 -5.08 21.21 18.21
N PHE A 427 -3.90 21.81 17.95
CA PHE A 427 -2.66 21.39 18.58
C PHE A 427 -2.69 21.58 20.10
N GLY A 428 -3.19 22.70 20.59
CA GLY A 428 -3.35 22.95 22.03
C GLY A 428 -4.21 21.87 22.72
N VAL A 429 -5.31 21.45 22.08
CA VAL A 429 -6.15 20.34 22.59
C VAL A 429 -5.42 19.00 22.57
N ALA A 430 -4.69 18.70 21.50
CA ALA A 430 -3.94 17.44 21.37
C ALA A 430 -2.79 17.36 22.39
N VAL A 431 -2.07 18.45 22.60
CA VAL A 431 -0.96 18.59 23.56
C VAL A 431 -1.45 18.38 24.99
N GLN A 432 -2.56 19.02 25.40
CA GLN A 432 -3.14 18.81 26.73
C GLN A 432 -3.47 17.35 27.04
N LYS A 433 -3.81 16.54 26.03
CA LYS A 433 -4.20 15.14 26.22
C LYS A 433 -3.02 14.17 26.26
N LYS A 434 -1.89 14.52 25.65
CA LYS A 434 -0.84 13.55 25.29
C LYS A 434 0.59 14.00 25.61
N ALA A 435 0.84 15.28 25.84
CA ALA A 435 2.19 15.79 25.99
C ALA A 435 2.92 15.25 27.23
N ILE A 436 2.21 14.69 28.21
CA ILE A 436 2.81 13.99 29.34
C ILE A 436 3.68 12.79 28.91
N ASP A 437 3.41 12.20 27.75
CA ASP A 437 4.22 11.10 27.19
C ASP A 437 5.54 11.58 26.57
N LEU A 438 5.76 12.90 26.47
CA LEU A 438 7.02 13.47 25.99
C LEU A 438 8.07 13.55 27.10
N GLU A 439 9.31 13.78 26.69
CA GLU A 439 10.40 14.09 27.60
C GLU A 439 10.28 15.52 28.16
N LEU A 440 10.82 15.76 29.36
CA LEU A 440 10.76 17.06 30.05
C LEU A 440 11.24 18.21 29.16
N ILE A 441 12.34 18.02 28.42
CA ILE A 441 12.91 19.03 27.51
C ILE A 441 11.92 19.40 26.40
N GLN A 442 11.23 18.39 25.85
CA GLN A 442 10.25 18.58 24.79
C GLN A 442 9.01 19.33 25.31
N ILE A 443 8.55 19.02 26.51
CA ILE A 443 7.41 19.71 27.15
C ILE A 443 7.75 21.19 27.40
N LYS A 444 8.94 21.47 27.96
CA LYS A 444 9.44 22.85 28.14
C LYS A 444 9.51 23.60 26.82
N LYS A 445 9.96 22.95 25.75
CA LYS A 445 9.98 23.54 24.41
C LYS A 445 8.57 23.85 23.91
N LEU A 446 7.61 22.94 24.06
CA LEU A 446 6.21 23.19 23.68
C LEU A 446 5.63 24.36 24.46
N HIS A 447 5.85 24.43 25.77
CA HIS A 447 5.44 25.55 26.61
C HIS A 447 5.93 26.89 26.05
N ASN A 448 7.24 26.98 25.76
CA ASN A 448 7.84 28.17 25.18
C ASN A 448 7.25 28.52 23.81
N ILE A 449 7.02 27.52 22.94
CA ILE A 449 6.42 27.74 21.61
C ILE A 449 5.01 28.35 21.74
N PHE A 450 4.15 27.80 22.59
CA PHE A 450 2.78 28.32 22.78
C PHE A 450 2.79 29.71 23.42
N SER A 451 3.72 30.00 24.33
CA SER A 451 3.89 31.31 24.94
C SER A 451 4.37 32.36 23.93
N ILE A 452 5.44 32.08 23.17
CA ILE A 452 6.05 33.04 22.24
C ILE A 452 5.09 33.41 21.10
N ASN A 453 4.30 32.44 20.63
CA ASN A 453 3.42 32.66 19.49
C ASN A 453 2.06 33.28 19.85
N GLY A 454 1.80 33.53 21.14
CA GLY A 454 0.49 34.01 21.61
C GLY A 454 -0.65 33.04 21.31
N LYS A 455 -0.36 31.73 21.16
CA LYS A 455 -1.37 30.69 20.91
C LYS A 455 -1.66 29.84 22.15
N GLY A 456 -0.89 30.00 23.21
CA GLY A 456 -1.20 29.44 24.52
C GLY A 456 -2.32 30.23 25.19
N ASN A 457 -3.33 29.53 25.71
CA ASN A 457 -4.22 30.09 26.71
C ASN A 457 -3.80 29.57 28.10
N ASP A 458 -4.32 30.18 29.16
CA ASP A 458 -3.98 29.82 30.55
C ASP A 458 -4.17 28.33 30.83
N ARG A 459 -5.16 27.71 30.18
CA ARG A 459 -5.42 26.28 30.27
C ARG A 459 -4.30 25.42 29.67
N ILE A 460 -3.83 25.74 28.47
CA ILE A 460 -2.74 25.00 27.82
C ILE A 460 -1.46 25.14 28.63
N LEU A 461 -1.12 26.38 29.03
CA LEU A 461 0.10 26.66 29.77
C LEU A 461 0.07 25.99 31.15
N GLY A 462 -1.03 26.13 31.90
CA GLY A 462 -1.17 25.49 33.21
C GLY A 462 -1.11 23.95 33.16
N VAL A 463 -1.64 23.32 32.11
CA VAL A 463 -1.49 21.85 31.91
C VAL A 463 -0.04 21.48 31.62
N LEU A 464 0.66 22.27 30.79
CA LEU A 464 2.07 22.02 30.50
C LEU A 464 2.95 22.24 31.74
N ASP A 465 2.68 23.26 32.55
CA ASP A 465 3.37 23.49 33.84
C ASP A 465 3.18 22.31 34.79
N SER A 466 1.95 21.80 34.87
CA SER A 466 1.66 20.59 35.66
C SER A 466 2.45 19.38 35.16
N PHE A 467 2.55 19.19 33.84
CA PHE A 467 3.35 18.10 33.26
C PHE A 467 4.85 18.28 33.49
N ILE A 468 5.36 19.51 33.44
CA ILE A 468 6.76 19.84 33.75
C ILE A 468 7.05 19.45 35.20
N GLN A 469 6.21 19.87 36.14
CA GLN A 469 6.37 19.55 37.56
C GLN A 469 6.37 18.05 37.81
N ILE A 470 5.39 17.31 37.25
CA ILE A 470 5.33 15.84 37.39
C ILE A 470 6.62 15.17 36.86
N LYS A 471 7.13 15.62 35.72
CA LYS A 471 8.35 15.04 35.12
C LYS A 471 9.61 15.42 35.90
N GLU A 472 9.67 16.60 36.49
CA GLU A 472 10.74 17.01 37.39
C GLU A 472 10.73 16.16 38.66
N ASP A 473 9.56 15.95 39.26
CA ASP A 473 9.41 15.07 40.43
C ASP A 473 9.85 13.64 40.11
N ILE A 474 9.45 13.08 38.97
CA ILE A 474 9.89 11.74 38.53
C ILE A 474 11.42 11.67 38.38
N ASN A 475 12.05 12.73 37.87
CA ASN A 475 13.50 12.77 37.70
C ASN A 475 14.24 12.88 39.04
N VAL A 476 13.67 13.57 40.02
CA VAL A 476 14.29 13.79 41.34
C VAL A 476 14.05 12.60 42.27
N TYR A 477 12.82 12.06 42.30
CA TYR A 477 12.39 11.07 43.29
C TYR A 477 12.22 9.65 42.72
N GLY A 478 12.31 9.47 41.41
CA GLY A 478 12.08 8.19 40.73
C GLY A 478 10.64 8.03 40.22
N PRO A 479 10.37 6.96 39.44
CA PRO A 479 9.03 6.68 38.93
C PRO A 479 8.04 6.42 40.07
N ILE A 480 6.84 7.01 39.95
CA ILE A 480 5.71 6.84 40.88
C ILE A 480 5.18 5.40 40.84
#